data_AF-A0A6L5F0U9-F1
#
_entry.id   AF-A0A6L5F0U9-F1
#
_cell.length_a   1.000
_cell.length_b   1.000
_cell.length_c   1.000
_cell.angle_alpha   90.00
_cell.angle_beta   90.00
_cell.angle_gamma   90.00
#
_symmetry.space_group_name_H-M   'P 1'
#
loop_
_entity.id
_entity.type
_entity.pdbx_description
1 polymer ?
#
loop_
_entity_poly.entity_id
_entity_poly.type
_entity_poly.pdbx_seq_one_letter_code
_entity_poly.pdbx_strand_id
1 'polypeptide(L)'
;MDIEQPSFTDIEYGSRRRVSRREQFLATMDAMIPWAVWVRLIQPHYYADRPGKRGRKAKPVETMLRMYLLQVWFSLSDEGVEDAI
;
A
#
# COMPACT_ATOMS: atom_id res chain seq x y z
N MET A 1 -4.59 -41.95 -17.00
CA MET A 1 -4.41 -40.63 -16.37
C MET A 1 -2.93 -40.36 -16.36
N ASP A 2 -2.45 -39.70 -17.39
CA ASP A 2 -1.05 -39.30 -17.49
C ASP A 2 -0.76 -38.24 -16.43
N ILE A 3 0.12 -38.58 -15.49
CA ILE A 3 0.60 -37.68 -14.47
C ILE A 3 1.77 -36.93 -15.12
N GLU A 4 1.51 -35.74 -15.65
CA GLU A 4 2.58 -34.88 -16.17
C GLU A 4 3.56 -34.56 -15.03
N GLN A 5 4.80 -35.03 -15.16
CA GLN A 5 5.87 -34.65 -14.25
C GLN A 5 6.27 -33.20 -14.56
N PRO A 6 6.14 -32.28 -13.59
CA PRO A 6 6.58 -30.91 -13.79
C PRO A 6 8.10 -30.91 -14.05
N SER A 7 8.51 -30.18 -15.09
CA SER A 7 9.92 -30.09 -15.43
C SER A 7 10.70 -29.37 -14.33
N PHE A 8 12.01 -29.59 -14.27
CA PHE A 8 12.89 -28.87 -13.32
C PHE A 8 12.71 -27.35 -13.44
N THR A 9 12.51 -26.85 -14.66
CA THR A 9 12.18 -25.45 -14.93
C THR A 9 10.83 -25.04 -14.36
N ASP A 10 9.78 -25.86 -14.45
CA ASP A 10 8.46 -25.54 -13.87
C ASP A 10 8.49 -25.45 -12.34
N ILE A 11 9.30 -26.29 -11.68
CA ILE A 11 9.51 -26.25 -10.23
C ILE A 11 10.34 -25.02 -9.82
N GLU A 12 11.37 -24.69 -10.61
CA GLU A 12 12.25 -23.55 -10.38
C GLU A 12 11.53 -22.20 -10.57
N TYR A 13 10.67 -22.11 -11.59
CA TYR A 13 9.87 -20.90 -11.87
C TYR A 13 8.59 -20.83 -11.05
N GLY A 14 7.98 -21.96 -10.67
CA GLY A 14 6.74 -22.00 -9.89
C GLY A 14 6.87 -21.42 -8.47
N SER A 15 8.08 -21.45 -7.91
CA SER A 15 8.35 -21.02 -6.53
C SER A 15 8.87 -19.58 -6.42
N ARG A 16 9.22 -18.92 -7.52
CA ARG A 16 9.89 -17.62 -7.51
C ARG A 16 8.91 -16.50 -7.87
N ARG A 17 7.97 -16.21 -6.95
CA ARG A 17 7.24 -14.94 -7.01
C ARG A 17 8.27 -13.81 -6.96
N ARG A 18 8.57 -13.21 -8.11
CA ARG A 18 9.46 -12.05 -8.20
C ARG A 18 8.80 -10.94 -7.39
N VAL A 19 9.37 -10.64 -6.21
CA VAL A 19 8.98 -9.48 -5.42
C VAL A 19 9.15 -8.28 -6.33
N SER A 20 8.04 -7.60 -6.60
CA SER A 20 8.05 -6.42 -7.45
C SER A 20 8.81 -5.28 -6.74
N ARG A 21 9.41 -4.37 -7.51
CA ARG A 21 10.04 -3.16 -6.95
C ARG A 21 9.09 -2.38 -6.04
N ARG A 22 7.79 -2.41 -6.35
CA ARG A 22 6.71 -1.80 -5.54
C ARG A 22 6.54 -2.49 -4.19
N GLU A 23 6.47 -3.82 -4.14
CA GLU A 23 6.37 -4.56 -2.87
C GLU A 23 7.60 -4.35 -1.99
N GLN A 24 8.80 -4.37 -2.57
CA GLN A 24 10.03 -4.14 -1.81
C GLN A 24 10.11 -2.72 -1.25
N PHE A 25 9.61 -1.74 -2.01
CA PHE A 25 9.51 -0.36 -1.56
C PHE A 25 8.50 -0.20 -0.43
N LEU A 26 7.31 -0.81 -0.53
CA LEU A 26 6.29 -0.80 0.53
C LEU A 26 6.82 -1.44 1.82
N ALA A 27 7.54 -2.56 1.72
CA ALA A 27 8.15 -3.21 2.87
C ALA A 27 9.23 -2.34 3.53
N THR A 28 10.03 -1.63 2.72
CA THR A 28 11.05 -0.70 3.22
C THR A 28 10.40 0.49 3.93
N MET A 29 9.33 1.03 3.34
CA MET A 29 8.52 2.09 3.95
C MET A 29 7.96 1.64 5.30
N ASP A 30 7.36 0.46 5.37
CA ASP A 30 6.78 -0.06 6.61
C ASP A 30 7.83 -0.32 7.70
N ALA A 31 9.06 -0.67 7.33
CA ALA A 31 10.15 -0.84 8.28
C ALA A 31 10.74 0.49 8.77
N MET A 32 10.75 1.54 7.94
CA MET A 32 11.36 2.82 8.28
C MET A 32 10.43 3.79 9.02
N ILE A 33 9.13 3.75 8.73
CA ILE A 33 8.18 4.74 9.27
C ILE A 33 7.56 4.23 10.57
N PRO A 34 7.66 4.97 11.69
CA PRO A 34 6.96 4.64 12.92
C PRO A 34 5.48 5.02 12.81
N TRP A 35 4.71 4.22 12.06
CA TRP A 35 3.32 4.51 11.67
C TRP A 35 2.42 4.90 12.85
N ALA A 36 2.46 4.13 13.95
CA ALA A 36 1.61 4.40 15.11
C ALA A 36 1.86 5.80 15.70
N VAL A 37 3.12 6.26 15.70
CA VAL A 37 3.48 7.59 16.21
C VAL A 37 2.97 8.68 15.27
N TRP A 38 3.18 8.51 13.96
CA TRP A 38 2.76 9.49 12.96
C TRP A 38 1.24 9.60 12.89
N VAL A 39 0.54 8.46 12.88
CA VAL A 39 -0.92 8.40 12.94
C VAL A 39 -1.44 9.14 14.17
N ARG A 40 -0.87 8.89 15.35
CA ARG A 40 -1.29 9.56 16.59
C ARG A 40 -1.08 11.07 16.55
N LEU A 41 -0.02 11.54 15.90
CA LEU A 41 0.26 12.97 15.73
C LEU A 41 -0.72 13.65 14.76
N ILE A 42 -1.13 12.95 13.70
CA ILE A 42 -2.00 13.49 12.65
C ILE A 42 -3.48 13.39 13.03
N GLN A 43 -3.87 12.35 13.77
CA GLN A 43 -5.25 12.03 14.11
C GLN A 43 -6.06 13.23 14.67
N PRO A 44 -5.54 14.06 15.59
CA PRO A 44 -6.27 15.23 16.12
C PRO A 44 -6.61 16.29 15.06
N HIS A 45 -5.85 16.34 13.96
CA HIS A 45 -6.05 17.29 12.86
C HIS A 45 -6.84 16.68 11.69
N TYR A 46 -7.01 15.36 11.68
CA TYR A 46 -7.69 14.65 10.62
C TYR A 46 -9.20 14.90 10.65
N TYR A 47 -9.82 15.00 9.48
CA TYR A 47 -11.18 15.52 9.35
C TYR A 47 -12.29 14.48 9.53
N ALA A 48 -11.94 13.22 9.83
CA ALA A 48 -12.88 12.08 9.86
C ALA A 48 -14.13 12.37 10.69
N ASP A 49 -13.96 13.05 11.83
CA ASP A 49 -15.01 13.23 12.83
C ASP A 49 -15.58 14.67 12.87
N ARG A 50 -15.35 15.48 11.82
CA ARG A 50 -15.88 16.85 11.79
C ARG A 50 -17.40 16.86 11.61
N PRO A 51 -18.16 17.51 12.52
CA PRO A 51 -19.61 17.62 12.38
C PRO A 51 -19.98 18.41 11.11
N GLY A 52 -21.01 17.93 10.39
CA GLY A 52 -21.56 18.61 9.21
C GLY A 52 -21.02 18.16 7.84
N LYS A 53 -20.23 17.09 7.75
CA LYS A 53 -19.77 16.59 6.45
C LYS A 53 -20.87 15.86 5.66
N ARG A 54 -21.24 16.41 4.49
CA ARG A 54 -21.96 15.73 3.40
C ARG A 54 -20.95 15.36 2.31
N GLY A 55 -20.77 14.07 2.00
CA GLY A 55 -19.81 13.59 0.99
C GLY A 55 -19.28 12.17 1.25
N ARG A 56 -18.27 11.76 0.48
CA ARG A 56 -17.58 10.45 0.62
C ARG A 56 -16.99 10.34 2.03
N LYS A 57 -17.17 9.17 2.67
CA LYS A 57 -16.57 8.89 3.97
C LYS A 57 -15.05 9.05 3.88
N ALA A 58 -14.46 9.69 4.88
CA ALA A 58 -13.01 9.80 5.02
C ALA A 58 -12.41 8.39 5.10
N LYS A 59 -11.31 8.13 4.36
CA LYS A 59 -10.51 6.92 4.55
C LYS A 59 -9.83 6.96 5.94
N PRO A 60 -9.41 5.83 6.52
CA PRO A 60 -8.60 5.86 7.74
C PRO A 60 -7.37 6.74 7.56
N VAL A 61 -6.98 7.46 8.61
CA VAL A 61 -5.84 8.40 8.58
C VAL A 61 -4.55 7.74 8.10
N GLU A 62 -4.31 6.50 8.52
CA GLU A 62 -3.12 5.74 8.14
C GLU A 62 -3.14 5.37 6.65
N THR A 63 -4.31 5.00 6.10
CA THR A 63 -4.48 4.74 4.67
C THR A 63 -4.23 6.00 3.85
N MET A 64 -4.79 7.14 4.27
CA MET A 64 -4.54 8.42 3.58
C MET A 64 -3.07 8.82 3.65
N LEU A 65 -2.40 8.61 4.78
CA LEU A 65 -0.99 8.91 4.93
C LEU A 65 -0.13 8.05 3.98
N ARG A 66 -0.43 6.75 3.85
CA ARG A 66 0.23 5.89 2.86
C ARG A 66 0.01 6.39 1.43
N MET A 67 -1.23 6.78 1.09
CA MET A 67 -1.55 7.36 -0.21
C MET A 67 -0.68 8.59 -0.50
N TYR A 68 -0.65 9.55 0.42
CA TYR A 68 0.14 10.77 0.25
C TYR A 68 1.64 10.49 0.09
N LEU A 69 2.21 9.57 0.88
CA LEU A 69 3.63 9.23 0.76
C LEU A 69 3.94 8.57 -0.60
N LEU A 70 3.07 7.69 -1.08
CA LEU A 70 3.20 7.11 -2.42
C LEU A 70 3.07 8.16 -3.52
N GLN A 71 2.13 9.11 -3.40
CA GLN A 71 2.00 10.24 -4.31
C GLN A 71 3.29 11.04 -4.39
N VAL A 72 3.85 11.43 -3.24
CA VAL A 72 5.06 12.24 -3.16
C VAL A 72 6.27 11.49 -3.74
N TRP A 73 6.44 10.22 -3.41
CA TRP A 73 7.63 9.46 -3.80
C TRP A 73 7.61 8.98 -5.25
N PHE A 74 6.44 8.69 -5.80
CA PHE A 74 6.30 8.24 -7.19
C PHE A 74 5.79 9.35 -8.12
N SER A 75 5.60 10.57 -7.62
CA SER A 75 5.00 11.69 -8.37
C SER A 75 3.65 11.30 -9.01
N LEU A 76 2.85 10.50 -8.30
CA LEU A 76 1.55 10.06 -8.77
C LEU A 76 0.51 11.18 -8.56
N SER A 77 -0.38 11.37 -9.53
CA SER A 77 -1.56 12.22 -9.35
C SER A 77 -2.52 11.57 -8.34
N ASP A 78 -3.43 12.37 -7.75
CA ASP A 78 -4.46 11.86 -6.81
C ASP A 78 -5.22 10.64 -7.38
N GLU A 79 -5.47 10.63 -8.69
CA GLU A 79 -6.18 9.58 -9.41
C GLU A 79 -5.37 8.27 -9.51
N GLY A 80 -4.05 8.36 -9.73
CA GLY A 80 -3.17 7.19 -9.84
C GLY A 80 -2.88 6.48 -8.53
N VAL A 81 -3.27 7.06 -7.39
CA VAL A 81 -3.01 6.50 -6.06
C VAL A 81 -4.20 5.77 -5.45
N GLU A 82 -5.43 6.11 -5.83
CA GLU A 82 -6.58 5.27 -5.47
C GLU A 82 -6.50 3.87 -6.09
N ASP A 83 -5.88 3.70 -7.27
CA ASP A 83 -5.65 2.41 -7.94
C ASP A 83 -4.40 1.65 -7.41
N ALA A 84 -3.50 2.35 -6.72
CA ALA A 84 -2.21 1.80 -6.26
C ALA A 84 -2.19 1.40 -4.78
N ILE A 85 -3.33 1.42 -4.09
CA ILE A 85 -3.50 0.86 -2.73
C ILE A 85 -4.62 -0.15 -2.75
#